data_AF-A0A8X6F8K5-F1
#
_entry.id   AF-A0A8X6F8K5-F1
#
_cell.length_a   1.000
_cell.length_b   1.000
_cell.length_c   1.000
_cell.angle_alpha   90.00
_cell.angle_beta   90.00
_cell.angle_gamma   90.00
#
_symmetry.space_group_name_H-M   'P 1'
#
loop_
_entity.id
_entity.type
_entity.pdbx_description
1 polymer ?
#
loop_
_entity_poly.entity_id
_entity_poly.type
_entity_poly.pdbx_seq_one_letter_code
_entity_poly.pdbx_strand_id
1 'polypeptide(L)'
;MAESSQSSQTSVQYDYSIKFIKKCADEFQWKDLSEDVVMDIGCGHELNCCKAIMMQFPEVKALIAVDHNSTVFKRHNSGIQRFSFVVGDIRNRESLESHE
;
A
#
# COMPACT_ATOMS: atom_id res chain seq x y z
N MET A 1 -27.98 1.28 13.48
CA MET A 1 -27.65 0.06 12.71
C MET A 1 -26.97 0.49 11.42
N ALA A 2 -25.64 0.69 11.43
CA ALA A 2 -24.90 1.23 10.28
C ALA A 2 -23.49 0.62 10.14
N GLU A 3 -23.27 -0.61 10.63
CA GLU A 3 -21.93 -1.23 10.69
C GLU A 3 -21.77 -2.42 9.72
N SER A 4 -22.85 -2.91 9.10
CA SER A 4 -22.83 -4.13 8.29
C SER A 4 -22.44 -3.92 6.82
N SER A 5 -22.61 -2.71 6.28
CA SER A 5 -22.33 -2.42 4.85
C SER A 5 -20.86 -2.08 4.58
N GLN A 6 -20.12 -1.64 5.60
CA GLN A 6 -18.72 -1.23 5.45
C GLN A 6 -17.77 -2.42 5.37
N SER A 7 -17.98 -3.46 6.18
CA SER A 7 -17.13 -4.67 6.21
C SER A 7 -17.16 -5.49 4.90
N SER A 8 -18.28 -5.40 4.18
CA SER A 8 -18.49 -6.16 2.93
C SER A 8 -17.81 -5.50 1.72
N GLN A 9 -17.60 -4.19 1.75
CA GLN A 9 -16.93 -3.45 0.66
C GLN A 9 -15.40 -3.53 0.75
N THR A 10 -14.84 -3.54 1.97
CA THR A 10 -13.39 -3.63 2.18
C THR A 10 -12.83 -4.99 1.72
N SER A 11 -13.55 -6.09 1.96
CA SER A 11 -13.13 -7.43 1.53
C SER A 11 -13.07 -7.55 0.00
N VAL A 12 -14.07 -7.02 -0.70
CA VAL A 12 -14.14 -7.04 -2.16
C VAL A 12 -13.02 -6.19 -2.79
N GLN A 13 -12.73 -5.01 -2.24
CA GLN A 13 -11.63 -4.16 -2.72
C GLN A 13 -10.25 -4.80 -2.51
N TYR A 14 -10.08 -5.54 -1.41
CA TYR A 14 -8.86 -6.27 -1.14
C TYR A 14 -8.64 -7.41 -2.16
N ASP A 15 -9.68 -8.16 -2.50
CA ASP A 15 -9.61 -9.20 -3.53
C ASP A 15 -9.20 -8.67 -4.90
N TYR A 16 -9.69 -7.47 -5.27
CA TYR A 16 -9.25 -6.81 -6.51
C TYR A 16 -7.78 -6.41 -6.47
N SER A 17 -7.30 -5.93 -5.32
CA SER A 17 -5.91 -5.53 -5.16
C SER A 17 -4.96 -6.74 -5.28
N ILE A 18 -5.32 -7.89 -4.70
CA ILE A 18 -4.56 -9.14 -4.87
C ILE A 18 -4.51 -9.55 -6.35
N LYS A 19 -5.65 -9.51 -7.06
CA LYS A 19 -5.69 -9.84 -8.50
C LYS A 19 -4.85 -8.88 -9.32
N PHE A 20 -4.88 -7.59 -8.99
CA PHE A 20 -4.09 -6.56 -9.65
C PHE A 20 -2.59 -6.78 -9.45
N ILE A 21 -2.13 -7.01 -8.21
CA ILE A 21 -0.72 -7.28 -7.92
C ILE A 21 -0.24 -8.57 -8.60
N LYS A 22 -1.06 -9.63 -8.62
CA LYS A 22 -0.74 -10.86 -9.39
C LYS A 22 -0.54 -10.57 -10.87
N LYS A 23 -1.47 -9.82 -11.47
CA LYS A 23 -1.35 -9.43 -12.88
C LYS A 23 -0.07 -8.61 -13.14
N CYS A 24 0.26 -7.66 -12.27
CA CYS A 24 1.51 -6.90 -12.38
C CYS A 24 2.73 -7.81 -12.28
N ALA A 25 2.72 -8.76 -11.35
CA ALA A 25 3.83 -9.71 -11.20
C ALA A 25 4.03 -10.56 -12.47
N ASP A 26 2.95 -10.99 -13.11
CA ASP A 26 3.02 -11.74 -14.36
C ASP A 26 3.51 -10.87 -15.53
N GLU A 27 2.96 -9.66 -15.70
CA GLU A 27 3.30 -8.76 -16.80
C GLU A 27 4.73 -8.20 -16.70
N PHE A 28 5.18 -7.84 -15.50
CA PHE A 28 6.50 -7.28 -15.24
C PHE A 28 7.53 -8.33 -14.79
N GLN A 29 7.13 -9.60 -14.78
CA GLN A 29 7.96 -10.73 -14.37
C GLN A 29 8.58 -10.57 -12.97
N TRP A 30 7.80 -10.05 -12.01
CA TRP A 30 8.24 -9.97 -10.62
C TRP A 30 8.29 -11.38 -10.03
N LYS A 31 9.51 -11.84 -9.74
CA LYS A 31 9.76 -13.18 -9.20
C LYS A 31 10.30 -13.14 -7.78
N ASP A 32 11.18 -12.17 -7.52
CA ASP A 32 11.77 -11.90 -6.23
C ASP A 32 11.85 -10.38 -6.09
N LEU A 33 11.40 -9.86 -4.95
CA LEU A 33 11.45 -8.43 -4.62
C LEU A 33 12.36 -8.17 -3.40
N SER A 34 13.15 -9.15 -2.98
CA SER A 34 13.98 -9.09 -1.76
C SER A 34 14.96 -7.92 -1.73
N GLU A 35 15.38 -7.44 -2.91
CA GLU A 35 16.24 -6.27 -3.07
C GLU A 35 15.51 -5.02 -3.60
N ASP A 36 14.21 -5.12 -3.84
CA ASP A 36 13.40 -4.09 -4.50
C ASP A 36 12.60 -3.23 -3.53
N VAL A 37 12.56 -1.93 -3.82
CA VAL A 37 11.70 -0.96 -3.15
C VAL A 37 10.48 -0.72 -4.02
N VAL A 38 9.29 -1.00 -3.49
CA VAL A 38 8.03 -0.76 -4.19
C VAL A 38 7.33 0.47 -3.63
N MET A 39 6.88 1.35 -4.52
CA MET A 39 6.17 2.57 -4.15
C MET A 39 4.72 2.51 -4.62
N ASP A 40 3.79 2.61 -3.67
CA ASP A 40 2.34 2.61 -3.89
C ASP A 40 1.83 4.05 -3.86
N ILE A 41 1.73 4.66 -5.05
CA ILE A 41 1.32 6.06 -5.21
C ILE A 41 -0.20 6.15 -5.30
N GLY A 42 -0.82 6.95 -4.43
CA GLY A 42 -2.28 7.00 -4.29
C GLY A 42 -2.80 5.75 -3.59
N CYS A 43 -2.07 5.29 -2.56
CA CYS A 43 -2.34 4.04 -1.85
C CYS A 43 -3.72 4.00 -1.16
N GLY A 44 -4.37 5.16 -1.01
CA GLY A 44 -5.65 5.30 -0.35
C GLY A 44 -5.60 4.95 1.13
N HIS A 45 -6.78 4.85 1.74
CA HIS A 45 -6.94 4.70 3.18
C HIS A 45 -6.61 3.29 3.68
N GLU A 46 -6.87 2.25 2.88
CA GLU A 46 -6.80 0.86 3.34
C GLU A 46 -5.47 0.15 3.02
N LEU A 47 -4.55 0.79 2.29
CA LEU A 47 -3.26 0.21 1.92
C LEU A 47 -3.39 -1.17 1.23
N ASN A 48 -4.45 -1.38 0.46
CA ASN A 48 -4.80 -2.70 -0.06
C ASN A 48 -3.71 -3.27 -0.98
N CYS A 49 -3.12 -2.44 -1.84
CA CYS A 49 -2.01 -2.85 -2.72
C CYS A 49 -0.74 -3.17 -1.92
N CYS A 50 -0.35 -2.31 -0.97
CA CYS A 50 0.75 -2.60 -0.05
C CYS A 50 0.58 -3.93 0.71
N LYS A 51 -0.61 -4.17 1.27
CA LYS A 51 -0.94 -5.43 1.95
C LYS A 51 -0.85 -6.62 1.00
N ALA A 52 -1.37 -6.49 -0.22
CA ALA A 52 -1.28 -7.52 -1.24
C ALA A 52 0.17 -7.84 -1.65
N ILE A 53 1.02 -6.82 -1.79
CA ILE A 53 2.46 -7.00 -2.07
C ILE A 53 3.14 -7.72 -0.91
N MET A 54 2.93 -7.31 0.35
CA MET A 54 3.54 -7.98 1.50
C MET A 54 3.12 -9.46 1.63
N MET A 55 1.88 -9.80 1.27
CA MET A 55 1.45 -11.20 1.28
C MET A 55 2.08 -12.02 0.17
N GLN A 56 2.23 -11.45 -1.03
CA GLN A 56 2.74 -12.17 -2.20
C GLN A 56 4.27 -12.21 -2.25
N PHE A 57 4.93 -11.17 -1.74
CA PHE A 57 6.37 -10.97 -1.71
C PHE A 57 6.79 -10.61 -0.27
N PRO A 58 6.75 -11.57 0.66
CA PRO A 58 7.02 -11.32 2.08
C PRO A 58 8.45 -10.81 2.36
N GLU A 59 9.37 -11.05 1.42
CA GLU A 59 10.75 -10.60 1.52
C GLU A 59 11.03 -9.23 0.91
N VAL A 60 10.01 -8.54 0.35
CA VAL A 60 10.19 -7.22 -0.26
C VAL A 60 11.03 -6.29 0.61
N LYS A 61 12.06 -5.66 0.02
CA LYS A 61 13.05 -4.87 0.78
C LYS A 61 12.39 -3.73 1.53
N ALA A 62 11.58 -2.95 0.82
CA ALA A 62 10.81 -1.87 1.40
C ALA A 62 9.56 -1.55 0.58
N LEU A 63 8.55 -1.05 1.28
CA LEU A 63 7.31 -0.54 0.72
C LEU A 63 7.11 0.90 1.15
N ILE A 64 6.89 1.79 0.19
CA ILE A 64 6.64 3.21 0.41
C ILE A 64 5.23 3.53 -0.06
N ALA A 65 4.32 3.78 0.87
CA ALA A 65 2.96 4.20 0.58
C ALA A 65 2.90 5.73 0.53
N VAL A 66 2.35 6.29 -0.54
CA VAL A 66 2.26 7.75 -0.75
C VAL A 66 0.82 8.16 -0.97
N ASP A 67 0.31 9.06 -0.13
CA ASP A 67 -1.01 9.67 -0.33
C ASP A 67 -1.10 11.07 0.31
N HIS A 68 -2.03 11.89 -0.16
CA HIS A 68 -2.27 13.24 0.34
C HIS A 68 -2.99 13.26 1.69
N ASN A 69 -3.70 12.19 2.06
CA ASN A 69 -4.59 12.19 3.23
C ASN A 69 -3.96 11.53 4.46
N SER A 70 -3.29 12.31 5.32
CA SER A 70 -2.54 11.82 6.49
C SER A 70 -3.35 11.11 7.60
N THR A 71 -4.69 11.14 7.54
CA THR A 71 -5.57 10.84 8.68
C THR A 71 -5.57 9.38 9.11
N VAL A 72 -5.13 8.45 8.26
CA VAL A 72 -5.24 7.00 8.52
C VAL A 72 -3.93 6.38 9.03
N PHE A 73 -2.80 7.05 8.84
CA PHE A 73 -1.49 6.43 8.98
C PHE A 73 -0.98 6.32 10.40
N LYS A 74 -1.59 7.03 11.35
CA LYS A 74 -1.29 6.87 12.80
C LYS A 74 -1.63 5.47 13.33
N ARG A 75 -2.47 4.69 12.63
CA ARG A 75 -2.87 3.34 13.06
C ARG A 75 -1.98 2.21 12.52
N HIS A 76 -1.19 2.47 11.47
CA HIS A 76 -0.42 1.43 10.78
C HIS A 76 1.10 1.50 11.06
N ASN A 77 1.58 2.55 11.75
CA ASN A 77 3.00 2.80 11.98
C ASN A 77 3.67 1.92 13.06
N SER A 78 2.98 0.95 13.66
CA SER A 78 3.53 0.14 14.74
C SER A 78 4.00 -1.23 14.24
N GLY A 79 5.21 -1.31 13.66
CA GLY A 79 6.03 -2.53 13.78
C GLY A 79 6.57 -3.19 12.50
N ILE A 80 6.30 -2.68 11.30
CA ILE A 80 6.89 -3.24 10.07
C ILE A 80 8.09 -2.37 9.65
N GLN A 81 9.30 -2.80 9.99
CA GLN A 81 10.55 -2.05 9.71
C GLN A 81 10.76 -1.74 8.21
N ARG A 82 10.12 -2.51 7.33
CA ARG A 82 10.22 -2.40 5.87
C ARG A 82 9.09 -1.58 5.25
N PHE A 83 8.25 -0.92 6.04
CA PHE A 83 7.10 -0.16 5.57
C PHE A 83 7.22 1.31 5.98
N SER A 84 7.21 2.21 5.01
CA SER A 84 7.24 3.65 5.22
C SER A 84 6.03 4.31 4.58
N PHE A 85 5.60 5.41 5.17
CA PHE A 85 4.51 6.20 4.66
C PHE A 85 4.96 7.65 4.43
N VAL A 86 4.56 8.22 3.31
CA VAL A 86 4.89 9.59 2.91
C VAL A 86 3.60 10.35 2.62
N VAL A 87 3.39 11.47 3.33
CA VAL A 87 2.29 12.39 2.98
C VAL A 87 2.75 13.21 1.79
N GLY A 88 1.99 13.19 0.71
CA GLY A 88 2.31 14.01 -0.45
C GLY A 88 1.15 14.16 -1.40
N ASP A 89 0.97 15.37 -1.93
CA ASP A 89 0.10 15.57 -3.08
C ASP A 89 0.86 15.19 -4.34
N ILE A 90 0.49 14.05 -4.93
CA ILE A 90 1.10 13.51 -6.15
C ILE A 90 0.91 14.44 -7.38
N ARG A 91 -0.02 15.40 -7.30
CA ARG A 91 -0.24 16.44 -8.31
C ARG A 91 0.72 17.62 -8.12
N ASN A 92 1.27 17.78 -6.92
CA ASN A 92 2.24 18.80 -6.57
C ASN A 92 3.55 18.15 -6.08
N ARG A 93 4.48 17.93 -7.02
CA ARG A 93 5.75 17.20 -6.80
C ARG A 93 6.62 17.76 -5.68
N GLU A 94 6.43 19.01 -5.26
CA GLU A 94 7.21 19.66 -4.21
C GLU A 94 6.70 19.39 -2.79
N SER A 95 5.57 18.71 -2.64
CA SER A 95 4.85 18.55 -1.36
C SER A 95 5.19 17.28 -0.57
N LEU A 96 6.27 16.56 -0.91
CA LEU A 96 6.61 15.31 -0.24
C LEU A 96 7.20 15.56 1.15
N GLU A 97 6.44 15.21 2.19
CA GLU A 97 6.90 15.24 3.59
C GLU A 97 7.02 13.80 4.12
N SER A 98 8.22 13.41 4.54
CA SER A 98 8.47 12.11 5.16
C SER A 98 8.18 12.17 6.67
N HIS A 99 7.41 11.20 7.18
CA HIS A 99 7.27 10.97 8.61
C HIS A 99 8.02 9.68 8.97
N GLU A 100 9.16 9.83 9.64
CA GLU A 100 9.92 8.73 10.26
C GLU A 100 9.25 8.22 11.55
#